data_AF-A0A657AZE4-F1
#
_entry.id   AF-A0A657AZE4-F1
#
_cell.length_a   1.000
_cell.length_b   1.000
_cell.length_c   1.000
_cell.angle_alpha   90.00
_cell.angle_beta   90.00
_cell.angle_gamma   90.00
#
_symmetry.space_group_name_H-M   'P 1'
#
loop_
_entity.id
_entity.type
_entity.pdbx_description
1 polymer ?
#
loop_
_entity_poly.entity_id
_entity_poly.type
_entity_poly.pdbx_seq_one_letter_code
_entity_poly.pdbx_strand_id
1 'polypeptide(L)'
;MNWLPLYFKPQGQSVLVFGSGDVATRKVRFLQRTEFPITVISIDETAKDRFTEFESVDVIHSTGLDSLSSQLFENVIFAVAASEDHSADVFFAQQARQAGIPVHVAHSIDDSDFLLPAVIDRGPISVAVSSAGQHPTLTRLVRNRIESVLPARLEALAELALRYKDKVREKLSTNNARRAFWERQLEGRVADLVYSGRDEDAERLLLESLDSIASSTQGVGEVYLVGAGPGDPDLLSFRALRLIRQADVVLFDRLVSPQILNLVRQDADMIDVGKRRSHHTMQQESINELLAKLAKQGKRVLRLKGGDPFIFGRGGEEIETLSEHGVPFQVVPGITAAAGCASYSGIPLTHRDHAQSVRFVTGH
;
A
#
# COMPACT_ATOMS: atom_id res chain seq x y z
N MET A 1 9.81 10.63 -7.50
CA MET A 1 9.94 9.85 -6.25
C MET A 1 11.43 9.56 -6.10
N ASN A 2 12.07 10.04 -5.03
CA ASN A 2 13.54 10.04 -4.91
C ASN A 2 14.09 8.80 -4.17
N TRP A 3 13.23 8.04 -3.49
CA TRP A 3 13.58 6.86 -2.72
C TRP A 3 12.58 5.74 -3.01
N LEU A 4 13.05 4.50 -3.11
CA LEU A 4 12.22 3.31 -3.32
C LEU A 4 12.11 2.53 -1.99
N PRO A 5 10.92 2.35 -1.41
CA PRO A 5 10.77 1.56 -0.20
C PRO A 5 10.89 0.07 -0.52
N LEU A 6 11.93 -0.59 -0.01
CA LEU A 6 12.22 -2.00 -0.23
C LEU A 6 12.37 -2.75 1.10
N TYR A 7 12.07 -4.04 1.07
CA TYR A 7 12.32 -4.98 2.15
C TYR A 7 13.39 -5.97 1.72
N PHE A 8 14.36 -6.22 2.60
CA PHE A 8 15.46 -7.15 2.35
C PHE A 8 15.24 -8.46 3.12
N LYS A 9 15.60 -9.58 2.49
CA LYS A 9 15.55 -10.91 3.11
C LYS A 9 16.98 -11.34 3.52
N PRO A 10 17.18 -11.92 4.72
CA PRO A 10 18.47 -12.38 5.23
C PRO A 10 19.30 -13.26 4.27
N GLN A 11 18.71 -14.27 3.63
CA GLN A 11 19.34 -15.16 2.62
C GLN A 11 20.79 -15.63 2.91
N GLY A 12 21.21 -15.68 4.18
CA GLY A 12 22.58 -16.02 4.57
C GLY A 12 23.61 -14.90 4.36
N GLN A 13 23.20 -13.70 3.98
CA GLN A 13 24.05 -12.51 3.87
C GLN A 13 24.14 -11.78 5.22
N SER A 14 25.25 -11.10 5.48
CA SER A 14 25.47 -10.33 6.72
C SER A 14 25.28 -8.83 6.52
N VAL A 15 25.17 -8.12 7.64
CA VAL A 15 25.13 -6.65 7.69
C VAL A 15 26.32 -6.15 8.49
N LEU A 16 27.01 -5.14 7.95
CA LEU A 16 28.10 -4.46 8.66
C LEU A 16 27.60 -3.21 9.38
N VAL A 17 28.07 -2.99 10.61
CA VAL A 17 27.86 -1.74 11.35
C VAL A 17 29.22 -1.18 11.76
N PHE A 18 29.56 0.02 11.33
CA PHE A 18 30.76 0.72 11.77
C PHE A 18 30.44 1.67 12.91
N GLY A 19 31.21 1.56 14.01
CA GLY A 19 31.12 2.43 15.18
C GLY A 19 30.92 1.67 16.49
N SER A 20 31.31 2.31 17.60
CA SER A 20 31.20 1.76 18.96
C SER A 20 30.28 2.57 19.88
N GLY A 21 29.77 3.71 19.40
CA GLY A 21 28.98 4.68 20.15
C GLY A 21 27.51 4.30 20.35
N ASP A 22 26.78 5.17 21.02
CA ASP A 22 25.33 5.05 21.22
C ASP A 22 24.55 4.93 19.90
N VAL A 23 25.03 5.60 18.85
CA VAL A 23 24.40 5.57 17.53
C VAL A 23 24.50 4.15 16.95
N ALA A 24 25.70 3.55 16.95
CA ALA A 24 25.91 2.17 16.53
C ALA A 24 25.08 1.18 17.34
N THR A 25 25.05 1.30 18.68
CA THR A 25 24.22 0.46 19.56
C THR A 25 22.74 0.51 19.20
N ARG A 26 22.20 1.71 18.92
CA ARG A 26 20.79 1.84 18.48
C ARG A 26 20.54 1.19 17.12
N LYS A 27 21.51 1.25 16.19
CA LYS A 27 21.41 0.61 14.87
C LYS A 27 21.48 -0.92 14.98
N VAL A 28 22.39 -1.46 15.80
CA VAL A 28 22.46 -2.89 16.08
C VAL A 28 21.16 -3.39 16.69
N ARG A 29 20.62 -2.70 17.71
CA ARG A 29 19.32 -3.06 18.32
C ARG A 29 18.15 -3.04 17.32
N PHE A 30 18.18 -2.12 16.36
CA PHE A 30 17.19 -2.09 15.28
C PHE A 30 17.32 -3.29 14.34
N LEU A 31 18.55 -3.62 13.94
CA LEU A 31 18.86 -4.71 13.02
C LEU A 31 18.67 -6.10 13.64
N GLN A 32 18.89 -6.26 14.94
CA GLN A 32 18.73 -7.53 15.66
C GLN A 32 17.28 -8.05 15.68
N ARG A 33 16.31 -7.20 15.32
CA ARG A 33 14.91 -7.61 15.09
C ARG A 33 14.74 -8.44 13.83
N THR A 34 15.80 -8.63 13.06
CA THR A 34 15.85 -9.41 11.82
C THR A 34 16.79 -10.58 12.00
N GLU A 35 16.76 -11.55 11.08
CA GLU A 35 17.65 -12.72 11.11
C GLU A 35 19.00 -12.47 10.39
N PHE A 36 19.34 -11.21 10.08
CA PHE A 36 20.65 -10.90 9.50
C PHE A 36 21.75 -11.12 10.55
N PRO A 37 22.81 -11.90 10.25
CA PRO A 37 24.04 -11.87 11.02
C PRO A 37 24.63 -10.46 11.01
N ILE A 38 24.98 -9.93 12.17
CA ILE A 38 25.49 -8.57 12.31
C ILE A 38 26.95 -8.62 12.70
N THR A 39 27.79 -7.90 11.95
CA THR A 39 29.20 -7.70 12.32
C THR A 39 29.44 -6.22 12.59
N VAL A 40 29.89 -5.91 13.80
CA VAL A 40 30.25 -4.57 14.23
C VAL A 40 31.76 -4.37 14.05
N ILE A 41 32.15 -3.33 13.32
CA ILE A 41 33.53 -2.91 13.14
C ILE A 41 33.79 -1.70 14.03
N SER A 42 34.79 -1.79 14.88
CA SER A 42 35.17 -0.72 15.80
C SER A 42 36.67 -0.48 15.81
N ILE A 43 37.06 0.80 15.86
CA ILE A 43 38.44 1.23 16.14
C ILE A 43 38.76 1.31 17.65
N ASP A 44 37.74 1.24 18.49
CA ASP A 44 37.84 1.18 19.94
C ASP A 44 37.86 -0.28 20.40
N GLU A 45 38.92 -0.71 21.08
CA GLU A 45 39.11 -2.06 21.63
C GLU A 45 38.06 -2.41 22.69
N THR A 46 37.51 -1.42 23.40
CA THR A 46 36.52 -1.62 24.47
C THR A 46 35.10 -1.80 23.95
N ALA A 47 34.90 -1.62 22.64
CA ALA A 47 33.58 -1.71 22.02
C ALA A 47 32.91 -3.06 22.22
N LYS A 48 33.69 -4.14 22.35
CA LYS A 48 33.15 -5.50 22.54
C LYS A 48 32.21 -5.57 23.75
N ASP A 49 32.55 -4.90 24.85
CA ASP A 49 31.76 -4.92 26.08
C ASP A 49 30.35 -4.35 25.89
N ARG A 50 30.21 -3.34 25.01
CA ARG A 50 28.92 -2.69 24.70
C ARG A 50 27.96 -3.57 23.91
N PHE A 51 28.45 -4.55 23.17
CA PHE A 51 27.61 -5.40 22.32
C PHE A 51 27.40 -6.81 22.87
N THR A 52 27.90 -7.11 24.07
CA THR A 52 27.72 -8.42 24.73
C THR A 52 26.27 -8.77 25.04
N GLU A 53 25.39 -7.78 25.15
CA GLU A 53 23.95 -7.98 25.38
C GLU A 53 23.20 -8.47 24.13
N PHE A 54 23.80 -8.38 22.94
CA PHE A 54 23.15 -8.73 21.69
C PHE A 54 23.53 -10.16 21.27
N GLU A 55 22.50 -10.99 21.07
CA GLU A 55 22.65 -12.31 20.46
C GLU A 55 23.04 -12.18 18.98
N SER A 56 23.91 -13.09 18.51
CA SER A 56 24.31 -13.19 17.10
C SER A 56 24.98 -11.93 16.50
N VAL A 57 25.73 -11.21 17.33
CA VAL A 57 26.55 -10.06 16.92
C VAL A 57 28.04 -10.37 17.08
N ASP A 58 28.78 -10.31 15.99
CA ASP A 58 30.24 -10.43 16.00
C ASP A 58 30.86 -9.03 16.05
N VAL A 59 31.83 -8.81 16.95
CA VAL A 59 32.54 -7.53 17.05
C VAL A 59 33.99 -7.73 16.59
N ILE A 60 34.38 -6.98 15.56
CA ILE A 60 35.72 -6.97 14.99
C ILE A 60 36.39 -5.65 15.37
N HIS A 61 37.50 -5.74 16.09
CA HIS A 61 38.37 -4.61 16.32
C HIS A 61 39.29 -4.40 15.11
N SER A 62 39.41 -3.15 14.64
CA SER A 62 40.37 -2.74 13.62
C SER A 62 41.28 -1.66 14.17
N THR A 63 42.58 -1.73 13.85
CA THR A 63 43.56 -0.71 14.25
C THR A 63 43.40 0.60 13.48
N GLY A 64 42.66 0.60 12.36
CA GLY A 64 42.31 1.77 11.58
C GLY A 64 41.32 1.45 10.45
N LEU A 65 40.81 2.48 9.79
CA LEU A 65 39.93 2.29 8.62
C LEU A 65 40.71 1.95 7.33
N ASP A 66 41.97 2.37 7.25
CA ASP A 66 42.87 2.05 6.13
C ASP A 66 43.26 0.57 6.07
N SER A 67 43.12 -0.15 7.19
CA SER A 67 43.52 -1.56 7.34
C SER A 67 42.35 -2.54 7.22
N LEU A 68 41.17 -2.09 6.79
CA LEU A 68 40.01 -2.98 6.62
C LEU A 68 40.26 -4.00 5.50
N SER A 69 40.22 -5.29 5.85
CA SER A 69 40.35 -6.38 4.88
C SER A 69 39.16 -6.40 3.91
N SER A 70 39.42 -6.65 2.63
CA SER A 70 38.37 -6.84 1.62
C SER A 70 37.43 -8.00 1.96
N GLN A 71 37.90 -8.98 2.74
CA GLN A 71 37.10 -10.12 3.21
C GLN A 71 35.95 -9.71 4.13
N LEU A 72 36.06 -8.55 4.82
CA LEU A 72 34.99 -8.05 5.68
C LEU A 72 33.73 -7.70 4.88
N PHE A 73 33.89 -7.37 3.61
CA PHE A 73 32.83 -6.99 2.69
C PHE A 73 32.26 -8.20 1.91
N GLU A 74 32.83 -9.39 2.09
CA GLU A 74 32.30 -10.59 1.43
C GLU A 74 30.95 -11.00 2.04
N ASN A 75 29.99 -11.34 1.18
CA ASN A 75 28.66 -11.79 1.58
C ASN A 75 27.86 -10.76 2.41
N VAL A 76 28.19 -9.47 2.31
CA VAL A 76 27.47 -8.37 2.96
C VAL A 76 26.41 -7.80 2.03
N ILE A 77 25.19 -7.62 2.53
CA ILE A 77 24.08 -7.06 1.74
C ILE A 77 24.03 -5.53 1.77
N PHE A 78 24.34 -4.93 2.92
CA PHE A 78 24.45 -3.49 3.12
C PHE A 78 25.28 -3.19 4.38
N ALA A 79 25.78 -1.95 4.48
CA ALA A 79 26.51 -1.48 5.64
C ALA A 79 25.87 -0.24 6.26
N VAL A 80 26.14 -0.02 7.56
CA VAL A 80 25.69 1.14 8.32
C VAL A 80 26.89 1.83 8.95
N ALA A 81 27.16 3.08 8.58
CA ALA A 81 28.15 3.93 9.24
C ALA A 81 27.44 4.69 10.37
N ALA A 82 27.88 4.48 11.61
CA ALA A 82 27.20 4.98 12.80
C ALA A 82 28.19 5.30 13.93
N SER A 83 29.35 5.86 13.59
CA SER A 83 30.31 6.34 14.57
C SER A 83 29.93 7.74 15.09
N GLU A 84 30.72 8.26 16.02
CA GLU A 84 30.60 9.64 16.51
C GLU A 84 31.39 10.64 15.65
N ASP A 85 32.16 10.15 14.67
CA ASP A 85 32.97 10.95 13.75
C ASP A 85 32.42 10.83 12.32
N HIS A 86 31.81 11.91 11.85
CA HIS A 86 31.23 11.97 10.51
C HIS A 86 32.27 11.74 9.40
N SER A 87 33.52 12.19 9.59
CA SER A 87 34.57 12.00 8.60
C SER A 87 34.98 10.52 8.48
N ALA A 88 35.03 9.81 9.61
CA ALA A 88 35.25 8.37 9.66
C ALA A 88 34.08 7.60 9.00
N ASP A 89 32.84 8.04 9.23
CA ASP A 89 31.66 7.43 8.59
C ASP A 89 31.68 7.59 7.06
N VAL A 90 32.02 8.78 6.55
CA VAL A 90 32.15 9.02 5.11
C VAL A 90 33.28 8.19 4.51
N PHE A 91 34.41 8.08 5.20
CA PHE A 91 35.53 7.25 4.75
C PHE A 91 35.14 5.75 4.70
N PHE A 92 34.51 5.24 5.74
CA PHE A 92 33.98 3.87 5.75
C PHE A 92 32.96 3.65 4.61
N ALA A 93 32.08 4.62 4.36
CA ALA A 93 31.11 4.54 3.28
C ALA A 93 31.77 4.45 1.90
N GLN A 94 32.86 5.18 1.67
CA GLN A 94 33.64 5.08 0.43
C GLN A 94 34.24 3.68 0.24
N GLN A 95 34.81 3.10 1.28
CA GLN A 95 35.40 1.75 1.24
C GLN A 95 34.33 0.68 0.92
N ALA A 96 33.18 0.73 1.60
CA ALA A 96 32.07 -0.20 1.34
C ALA A 96 31.51 -0.06 -0.09
N ARG A 97 31.41 1.18 -0.62
CA ARG A 97 30.99 1.41 -2.01
C ARG A 97 31.98 0.87 -3.03
N GLN A 98 33.29 0.97 -2.77
CA GLN A 98 34.30 0.36 -3.63
C GLN A 98 34.15 -1.17 -3.71
N ALA A 99 33.66 -1.79 -2.63
CA ALA A 99 33.29 -3.21 -2.59
C ALA A 99 31.89 -3.52 -3.17
N GLY A 100 31.16 -2.51 -3.68
CA GLY A 100 29.83 -2.67 -4.27
C GLY A 100 28.69 -2.79 -3.26
N ILE A 101 28.92 -2.41 -2.00
CA ILE A 101 27.94 -2.53 -0.91
C ILE A 101 27.25 -1.18 -0.69
N PRO A 102 25.90 -1.13 -0.68
CA PRO A 102 25.17 0.09 -0.35
C PRO A 102 25.31 0.43 1.14
N VAL A 103 25.44 1.73 1.45
CA VAL A 103 25.71 2.22 2.80
C VAL A 103 24.64 3.20 3.27
N HIS A 104 24.25 3.07 4.54
CA HIS A 104 23.52 4.10 5.27
C HIS A 104 24.47 4.81 6.24
N VAL A 105 24.64 6.12 6.06
CA VAL A 105 25.42 6.96 6.98
C VAL A 105 24.48 7.63 7.98
N ALA A 106 24.74 7.42 9.26
CA ALA A 106 23.94 8.02 10.31
C ALA A 106 24.01 9.54 10.22
N HIS A 107 22.86 10.20 10.34
CA HIS A 107 22.72 11.65 10.31
C HIS A 107 23.15 12.35 9.00
N SER A 108 23.50 11.63 7.94
CA SER A 108 23.75 12.20 6.61
C SER A 108 22.94 11.50 5.52
N ILE A 109 22.03 12.26 4.91
CA ILE A 109 21.22 11.78 3.77
C ILE A 109 22.04 11.79 2.49
N ASP A 110 22.86 12.83 2.30
CA ASP A 110 23.64 13.03 1.07
C ASP A 110 24.75 11.97 0.93
N ASP A 111 25.26 11.45 2.05
CA ASP A 111 26.24 10.37 2.07
C ASP A 111 25.60 8.96 2.14
N SER A 112 24.28 8.84 2.07
CA SER A 112 23.57 7.55 2.18
C SER A 112 23.03 7.07 0.83
N ASP A 113 23.26 5.79 0.53
CA ASP A 113 22.67 5.12 -0.65
C ASP A 113 21.24 4.65 -0.37
N PHE A 114 20.90 4.45 0.90
CA PHE A 114 19.55 4.11 1.37
C PHE A 114 19.26 4.70 2.75
N LEU A 115 17.98 4.72 3.11
CA LEU A 115 17.53 5.23 4.40
C LEU A 115 17.00 4.08 5.25
N LEU A 116 17.33 4.10 6.55
CA LEU A 116 16.66 3.26 7.54
C LEU A 116 15.38 3.97 8.03
N PRO A 117 14.18 3.46 7.70
CA PRO A 117 12.92 4.10 8.09
C PRO A 117 12.58 3.84 9.55
N ALA A 118 11.60 4.58 10.07
CA ALA A 118 10.94 4.18 11.30
C ALA A 118 10.04 2.98 11.01
N VAL A 119 10.25 1.86 11.72
CA VAL A 119 9.52 0.61 11.49
C VAL A 119 8.55 0.32 12.63
N ILE A 120 7.31 -0.02 12.28
CA ILE A 120 6.34 -0.66 13.16
C ILE A 120 6.26 -2.12 12.74
N ASP A 121 6.38 -3.01 13.71
CA ASP A 121 6.47 -4.44 13.50
C ASP A 121 5.36 -5.14 14.29
N ARG A 122 4.63 -6.01 13.60
CA ARG A 122 3.52 -6.83 14.09
C ARG A 122 3.63 -8.24 13.49
N GLY A 123 4.85 -8.78 13.48
CA GLY A 123 5.15 -10.11 12.94
C GLY A 123 5.15 -10.10 11.40
N PRO A 124 4.27 -10.84 10.72
CA PRO A 124 4.22 -10.87 9.26
C PRO A 124 3.77 -9.54 8.62
N ILE A 125 3.24 -8.61 9.42
CA ILE A 125 2.86 -7.26 8.98
C ILE A 125 3.86 -6.25 9.55
N SER A 126 4.53 -5.53 8.66
CA SER A 126 5.43 -4.44 9.02
C SER A 126 5.09 -3.18 8.22
N VAL A 127 5.33 -2.02 8.84
CA VAL A 127 5.10 -0.70 8.23
C VAL A 127 6.37 0.13 8.36
N ALA A 128 6.91 0.57 7.23
CA ALA A 128 8.03 1.51 7.17
C ALA A 128 7.52 2.94 6.91
N VAL A 129 7.92 3.88 7.77
CA VAL A 129 7.59 5.31 7.65
C VAL A 129 8.87 6.12 7.50
N SER A 130 8.96 6.92 6.44
CA SER A 130 10.08 7.82 6.19
C SER A 130 9.61 9.15 5.62
N SER A 131 10.25 10.24 6.04
CA SER A 131 10.11 11.58 5.45
C SER A 131 11.29 11.95 4.54
N ALA A 132 12.03 10.94 4.05
CA ALA A 132 13.29 11.13 3.34
C ALA A 132 14.29 12.00 4.13
N GLY A 133 14.26 11.88 5.46
CA GLY A 133 15.10 12.62 6.39
C GLY A 133 14.76 14.11 6.58
N GLN A 134 13.71 14.63 5.94
CA GLN A 134 13.36 16.05 6.00
C GLN A 134 12.72 16.48 7.33
N HIS A 135 11.99 15.57 8.00
CA HIS A 135 11.30 15.93 9.25
C HIS A 135 11.12 14.74 10.21
N PRO A 136 12.11 14.46 11.09
CA PRO A 136 12.06 13.35 12.03
C PRO A 136 10.85 13.37 12.97
N THR A 137 10.44 14.56 13.45
CA THR A 137 9.25 14.71 14.30
C THR A 137 7.97 14.31 13.59
N LEU A 138 7.80 14.68 12.31
CA LEU A 138 6.64 14.28 11.52
C LEU A 138 6.63 12.77 11.28
N THR A 139 7.78 12.17 10.96
CA THR A 139 7.92 10.70 10.85
C THR A 139 7.50 10.00 12.13
N ARG A 140 7.92 10.51 13.30
CA ARG A 140 7.52 9.98 14.61
C ARG A 140 6.01 10.13 14.87
N LEU A 141 5.42 11.28 14.53
CA LEU A 141 3.97 11.50 14.68
C LEU A 141 3.15 10.53 13.84
N VAL A 142 3.50 10.38 12.55
CA VAL A 142 2.83 9.44 11.65
C VAL A 142 3.00 8.01 12.13
N ARG A 143 4.21 7.60 12.53
CA ARG A 143 4.48 6.28 13.11
C ARG A 143 3.58 6.02 14.31
N ASN A 144 3.54 6.94 15.28
CA ASN A 144 2.73 6.80 16.49
C ASN A 144 1.23 6.71 16.17
N ARG A 145 0.74 7.45 15.16
CA ARG A 145 -0.65 7.37 14.73
C ARG A 145 -1.00 6.01 14.13
N ILE A 146 -0.14 5.47 13.27
CA ILE A 146 -0.32 4.12 12.70
C ILE A 146 -0.29 3.09 13.84
N GLU A 147 0.70 3.19 14.72
CA GLU A 147 0.88 2.28 15.86
C GLU A 147 -0.34 2.27 16.78
N SER A 148 -1.03 3.40 16.95
CA SER A 148 -2.27 3.50 17.76
C SER A 148 -3.49 2.82 17.16
N VAL A 149 -3.48 2.55 15.84
CA VAL A 149 -4.61 1.92 15.13
C VAL A 149 -4.37 0.41 14.92
N LEU A 150 -3.11 -0.03 14.92
CA LEU A 150 -2.77 -1.44 14.72
C LEU A 150 -3.02 -2.27 15.99
N PRO A 151 -3.89 -3.30 15.95
CA PRO A 151 -4.15 -4.17 17.09
C PRO A 151 -2.88 -4.88 17.58
N ALA A 152 -2.78 -5.11 18.89
CA ALA A 152 -1.62 -5.77 19.49
C ALA A 152 -1.45 -7.23 19.00
N ARG A 153 -2.55 -7.96 18.83
CA ARG A 153 -2.58 -9.37 18.37
C ARG A 153 -2.76 -9.50 16.85
N LEU A 154 -2.34 -8.50 16.06
CA LEU A 154 -2.41 -8.55 14.60
C LEU A 154 -1.60 -9.71 14.00
N GLU A 155 -0.48 -10.05 14.63
CA GLU A 155 0.34 -11.22 14.28
C GLU A 155 -0.47 -12.52 14.30
N ALA A 156 -1.18 -12.79 15.40
CA ALA A 156 -2.02 -13.99 15.54
C ALA A 156 -3.11 -14.08 14.46
N LEU A 157 -3.69 -12.94 14.06
CA LEU A 157 -4.70 -12.91 12.99
C LEU A 157 -4.07 -13.23 11.63
N ALA A 158 -2.88 -12.70 11.37
CA ALA A 158 -2.14 -12.97 10.14
C ALA A 158 -1.67 -14.43 10.06
N GLU A 159 -1.24 -15.02 11.18
CA GLU A 159 -0.90 -16.45 11.26
C GLU A 159 -2.12 -17.34 11.00
N LEU A 160 -3.28 -17.01 11.57
CA LEU A 160 -4.53 -17.72 11.29
C LEU A 160 -4.85 -17.65 9.79
N ALA A 161 -4.76 -16.46 9.19
CA ALA A 161 -4.99 -16.30 7.75
C ALA A 161 -4.00 -17.11 6.90
N LEU A 162 -2.72 -17.14 7.27
CA LEU A 162 -1.68 -17.88 6.57
C LEU A 162 -1.93 -19.39 6.63
N ARG A 163 -2.28 -19.92 7.81
CA ARG A 163 -2.59 -21.35 8.03
C ARG A 163 -3.75 -21.85 7.16
N TYR A 164 -4.73 -20.99 6.92
CA TYR A 164 -5.96 -21.34 6.19
C TYR A 164 -5.99 -20.87 4.74
N LYS A 165 -4.97 -20.13 4.27
CA LYS A 165 -4.89 -19.60 2.90
C LYS A 165 -5.07 -20.66 1.82
N ASP A 166 -4.43 -21.83 1.98
CA ASP A 166 -4.49 -22.90 0.99
C ASP A 166 -5.86 -23.59 0.97
N LYS A 167 -6.46 -23.86 2.13
CA LYS A 167 -7.83 -24.40 2.24
C LYS A 167 -8.87 -23.48 1.60
N VAL A 168 -8.74 -22.16 1.82
CA VAL A 168 -9.59 -21.16 1.17
C VAL A 168 -9.35 -21.14 -0.34
N ARG A 169 -8.11 -21.35 -0.80
CA ARG A 169 -7.77 -21.47 -2.22
C ARG A 169 -8.39 -22.68 -2.89
N GLU A 170 -8.44 -23.81 -2.20
CA GLU A 170 -9.07 -25.04 -2.70
C GLU A 170 -10.60 -24.91 -2.80
N LYS A 171 -11.23 -24.27 -1.81
CA LYS A 171 -12.70 -24.13 -1.77
C LYS A 171 -13.24 -22.99 -2.63
N LEU A 172 -12.51 -21.89 -2.78
CA LEU A 172 -12.94 -20.71 -3.53
C LEU A 172 -12.05 -20.53 -4.77
N SER A 173 -12.61 -20.84 -5.94
CA SER A 173 -11.86 -20.86 -7.20
C SER A 173 -11.40 -19.47 -7.67
N THR A 174 -12.20 -18.41 -7.46
CA THR A 174 -11.87 -17.06 -7.94
C THR A 174 -11.03 -16.27 -6.94
N ASN A 175 -10.08 -15.47 -7.43
CA ASN A 175 -9.30 -14.55 -6.59
C ASN A 175 -10.23 -13.60 -5.80
N ASN A 176 -11.33 -13.17 -6.40
CA ASN A 176 -12.26 -12.21 -5.80
C ASN A 176 -13.07 -12.83 -4.66
N ALA A 177 -13.57 -14.05 -4.82
CA ALA A 177 -14.28 -14.75 -3.74
C ALA A 177 -13.35 -14.95 -2.54
N ARG A 178 -12.09 -15.32 -2.78
CA ARG A 178 -11.06 -15.46 -1.74
C ARG A 178 -10.79 -14.15 -1.02
N ARG A 179 -10.65 -13.06 -1.77
CA ARG A 179 -10.45 -11.73 -1.22
C ARG A 179 -11.65 -11.27 -0.39
N ALA A 180 -12.86 -11.34 -0.94
CA ALA A 180 -14.07 -10.92 -0.23
C ALA A 180 -14.31 -11.76 1.04
N PHE A 181 -13.96 -13.05 0.99
CA PHE A 181 -13.92 -13.89 2.18
C PHE A 181 -12.95 -13.32 3.22
N TRP A 182 -11.68 -13.13 2.86
CA TRP A 182 -10.68 -12.60 3.80
C TRP A 182 -11.02 -11.21 4.32
N GLU A 183 -11.44 -10.26 3.48
CA GLU A 183 -11.90 -8.94 3.92
C GLU A 183 -12.99 -9.06 4.99
N ARG A 184 -14.00 -9.91 4.76
CA ARG A 184 -15.08 -10.13 5.74
C ARG A 184 -14.59 -10.73 7.05
N GLN A 185 -13.68 -11.69 7.00
CA GLN A 185 -13.20 -12.38 8.21
C GLN A 185 -12.21 -11.53 9.01
N LEU A 186 -11.30 -10.82 8.31
CA LEU A 186 -10.26 -10.00 8.91
C LEU A 186 -10.77 -8.65 9.44
N GLU A 187 -11.94 -8.18 8.98
CA GLU A 187 -12.62 -6.98 9.50
C GLU A 187 -13.85 -7.32 10.37
N GLY A 188 -14.15 -8.60 10.57
CA GLY A 188 -15.36 -9.06 11.23
C GLY A 188 -15.13 -9.80 12.55
N ARG A 189 -16.11 -10.61 12.94
CA ARG A 189 -16.13 -11.31 14.24
C ARG A 189 -14.97 -12.27 14.46
N VAL A 190 -14.40 -12.85 13.40
CA VAL A 190 -13.20 -13.69 13.50
C VAL A 190 -12.02 -12.86 14.02
N ALA A 191 -11.81 -11.67 13.48
CA ALA A 191 -10.78 -10.75 13.96
C ALA A 191 -11.01 -10.33 15.42
N ASP A 192 -12.25 -10.00 15.80
CA ASP A 192 -12.60 -9.65 17.19
C ASP A 192 -12.26 -10.77 18.18
N LEU A 193 -12.52 -12.02 17.81
CA LEU A 193 -12.20 -13.19 18.62
C LEU A 193 -10.69 -13.38 18.77
N VAL A 194 -9.90 -13.22 17.69
CA VAL A 194 -8.43 -13.27 17.77
C VAL A 194 -7.87 -12.15 18.64
N TYR A 195 -8.38 -10.92 18.48
CA TYR A 195 -7.92 -9.78 19.27
C TYR A 195 -8.27 -9.89 20.75
N SER A 196 -9.34 -10.62 21.09
CA SER A 196 -9.70 -10.95 22.47
C SER A 196 -9.03 -12.22 23.02
N GLY A 197 -8.15 -12.86 22.25
CA GLY A 197 -7.41 -14.06 22.66
C GLY A 197 -8.20 -15.36 22.63
N ARG A 198 -9.35 -15.38 21.94
CA ARG A 198 -10.21 -16.56 21.77
C ARG A 198 -9.91 -17.26 20.45
N ASP A 199 -8.67 -17.73 20.32
CA ASP A 199 -8.13 -18.19 19.04
C ASP A 199 -8.88 -19.44 18.51
N GLU A 200 -9.23 -20.40 19.38
CA GLU A 200 -9.99 -21.60 19.00
C GLU A 200 -11.40 -21.28 18.48
N ASP A 201 -12.09 -20.32 19.10
CA ASP A 201 -13.41 -19.89 18.67
C ASP A 201 -13.36 -19.15 17.33
N ALA A 202 -12.30 -18.36 17.11
CA ALA A 202 -12.06 -17.69 15.84
C ALA A 202 -11.84 -18.70 14.71
N GLU A 203 -11.03 -19.72 14.96
CA GLU A 203 -10.73 -20.79 14.02
C GLU A 203 -11.99 -21.60 13.66
N ARG A 204 -12.81 -21.95 14.65
CA ARG A 204 -14.09 -22.62 14.42
C ARG A 204 -15.03 -21.77 13.54
N LEU A 205 -15.19 -20.49 13.87
CA LEU A 205 -16.06 -19.57 13.12
C LEU A 205 -15.57 -19.35 11.68
N LEU A 206 -14.25 -19.30 11.46
CA LEU A 206 -13.65 -19.18 10.14
C LEU A 206 -14.00 -20.39 9.26
N LEU A 207 -13.88 -21.60 9.81
CA LEU A 207 -14.21 -22.85 9.12
C LEU A 207 -15.70 -22.96 8.81
N GLU A 208 -16.57 -22.66 9.78
CA GLU A 208 -18.03 -22.61 9.57
C GLU A 208 -18.40 -21.63 8.45
N SER A 209 -17.79 -20.44 8.44
CA SER A 209 -17.99 -19.44 7.40
C SER A 209 -17.54 -19.95 6.02
N LEU A 210 -16.42 -20.68 5.96
CA LEU A 210 -15.90 -21.23 4.70
C LEU A 210 -16.81 -22.34 4.15
N ASP A 211 -17.36 -23.19 5.01
CA ASP A 211 -18.27 -24.27 4.64
C ASP A 211 -19.62 -23.74 4.12
N SER A 212 -20.13 -22.68 4.74
CA SER A 212 -21.39 -22.06 4.31
C SER A 212 -21.29 -21.42 2.91
N ILE A 213 -20.15 -20.81 2.57
CA ILE A 213 -19.94 -20.13 1.28
C ILE A 213 -19.69 -21.12 0.14
N ALA A 214 -19.03 -22.25 0.41
CA ALA A 214 -18.85 -23.30 -0.59
C ALA A 214 -20.19 -23.88 -1.10
N SER A 215 -21.25 -23.75 -0.28
CA SER A 215 -22.61 -24.19 -0.63
C SER A 215 -23.39 -23.14 -1.46
N SER A 216 -22.91 -21.89 -1.53
CA SER A 216 -23.48 -20.86 -2.41
C SER A 216 -22.74 -20.84 -3.75
N THR A 217 -23.41 -21.26 -4.82
CA THR A 217 -22.92 -21.13 -6.20
C THR A 217 -22.51 -19.69 -6.50
N GLN A 218 -21.39 -19.51 -7.22
CA GLN A 218 -20.86 -18.22 -7.65
C GLN A 218 -21.98 -17.31 -8.18
N GLY A 219 -22.35 -16.30 -7.37
CA GLY A 219 -23.37 -15.34 -7.73
C GLY A 219 -22.94 -14.43 -8.86
N VAL A 220 -23.92 -13.83 -9.53
CA VAL A 220 -23.67 -12.71 -10.45
C VAL A 220 -23.00 -11.59 -9.66
N GLY A 221 -21.94 -11.02 -10.24
CA GLY A 221 -21.24 -9.86 -9.70
C GLY A 221 -22.10 -8.61 -9.78
N GLU A 222 -21.53 -7.47 -9.40
CA GLU A 222 -22.28 -6.20 -9.32
C GLU A 222 -21.52 -5.09 -10.04
N VAL A 223 -22.26 -4.14 -10.61
CA VAL A 223 -21.69 -2.96 -11.27
C VAL A 223 -21.85 -1.71 -10.42
N TYR A 224 -20.77 -0.96 -10.23
CA TYR A 224 -20.74 0.32 -9.55
C TYR A 224 -20.59 1.45 -10.57
N LEU A 225 -21.61 2.28 -10.74
CA LEU A 225 -21.54 3.50 -11.53
C LEU A 225 -21.16 4.67 -10.61
N VAL A 226 -19.92 5.14 -10.68
CA VAL A 226 -19.37 6.07 -9.69
C VAL A 226 -18.88 7.36 -10.33
N GLY A 227 -19.36 8.49 -9.79
CA GLY A 227 -18.85 9.81 -10.13
C GLY A 227 -17.51 10.08 -9.46
N ALA A 228 -16.49 10.37 -10.26
CA ALA A 228 -15.15 10.70 -9.82
C ALA A 228 -15.00 12.16 -9.37
N GLY A 229 -16.01 13.00 -9.60
CA GLY A 229 -15.88 14.44 -9.37
C GLY A 229 -15.11 15.15 -10.50
N PRO A 230 -14.81 16.45 -10.35
CA PRO A 230 -14.22 17.26 -11.41
C PRO A 230 -12.70 17.03 -11.61
N GLY A 231 -12.05 16.27 -10.72
CA GLY A 231 -10.65 15.88 -10.85
C GLY A 231 -9.90 15.77 -9.53
N ASP A 232 -10.21 16.64 -8.56
CA ASP A 232 -9.58 16.63 -7.23
C ASP A 232 -9.99 15.38 -6.43
N PRO A 233 -9.04 14.54 -5.97
CA PRO A 233 -9.33 13.39 -5.11
C PRO A 233 -10.13 13.70 -3.84
N ASP A 234 -9.97 14.90 -3.26
CA ASP A 234 -10.66 15.29 -2.02
C ASP A 234 -12.15 15.57 -2.25
N LEU A 235 -12.58 15.67 -3.51
CA LEU A 235 -13.99 15.80 -3.89
C LEU A 235 -14.68 14.45 -4.12
N LEU A 236 -13.97 13.32 -3.94
CA LEU A 236 -14.59 12.00 -3.93
C LEU A 236 -15.47 11.83 -2.70
N SER A 237 -16.65 11.25 -2.89
CA SER A 237 -17.45 10.80 -1.75
C SER A 237 -16.78 9.60 -1.06
N PHE A 238 -16.98 9.46 0.25
CA PHE A 238 -16.48 8.27 0.98
C PHE A 238 -17.01 6.96 0.39
N ARG A 239 -18.24 6.96 -0.16
CA ARG A 239 -18.80 5.80 -0.84
C ARG A 239 -18.06 5.49 -2.15
N ALA A 240 -17.72 6.51 -2.94
CA ALA A 240 -16.94 6.35 -4.16
C ALA A 240 -15.56 5.75 -3.84
N LEU A 241 -14.84 6.33 -2.87
CA LEU A 241 -13.53 5.82 -2.44
C LEU A 241 -13.58 4.36 -1.98
N ARG A 242 -14.63 3.99 -1.23
CA ARG A 242 -14.81 2.60 -0.78
C ARG A 242 -14.99 1.64 -1.96
N LEU A 243 -15.83 1.99 -2.93
CA LEU A 243 -16.08 1.14 -4.10
C LEU A 243 -14.87 1.08 -5.05
N ILE A 244 -14.12 2.18 -5.19
CA ILE A 244 -12.85 2.24 -5.93
C ILE A 244 -11.85 1.19 -5.41
N ARG A 245 -11.76 1.04 -4.08
CA ARG A 245 -10.85 0.09 -3.45
C ARG A 245 -11.32 -1.37 -3.50
N GLN A 246 -12.63 -1.58 -3.69
CA GLN A 246 -13.25 -2.91 -3.74
C GLN A 246 -13.37 -3.47 -5.16
N ALA A 247 -13.32 -2.64 -6.18
CA ALA A 247 -13.51 -3.05 -7.57
C ALA A 247 -12.49 -4.11 -8.03
N ASP A 248 -12.94 -5.10 -8.78
CA ASP A 248 -12.06 -6.10 -9.39
C ASP A 248 -11.63 -5.68 -10.80
N VAL A 249 -12.49 -4.93 -11.49
CA VAL A 249 -12.22 -4.33 -12.80
C VAL A 249 -12.72 -2.89 -12.78
N VAL A 250 -11.92 -1.96 -13.28
CA VAL A 250 -12.27 -0.54 -13.38
C VAL A 250 -12.29 -0.11 -14.84
N LEU A 251 -13.47 0.27 -15.32
CA LEU A 251 -13.68 0.90 -16.62
C LEU A 251 -13.73 2.41 -16.42
N PHE A 252 -12.73 3.12 -16.91
CA PHE A 252 -12.61 4.57 -16.74
C PHE A 252 -12.51 5.28 -18.08
N ASP A 253 -12.92 6.55 -18.12
CA ASP A 253 -12.73 7.43 -19.27
C ASP A 253 -11.66 8.50 -18.98
N ARG A 254 -11.32 9.28 -20.01
CA ARG A 254 -10.27 10.30 -19.94
C ARG A 254 -10.55 11.46 -18.98
N LEU A 255 -11.80 11.65 -18.56
CA LEU A 255 -12.15 12.75 -17.67
C LEU A 255 -11.83 12.42 -16.21
N VAL A 256 -11.49 11.16 -15.91
CA VAL A 256 -11.00 10.75 -14.59
C VAL A 256 -9.53 11.13 -14.45
N SER A 257 -9.19 11.85 -13.38
CA SER A 257 -7.82 12.32 -13.15
C SER A 257 -6.86 11.17 -12.80
N PRO A 258 -5.57 11.26 -13.15
CA PRO A 258 -4.58 10.27 -12.75
C PRO A 258 -4.46 10.09 -11.23
N GLN A 259 -4.66 11.17 -10.46
CA GLN A 259 -4.61 11.12 -9.00
C GLN A 259 -5.72 10.22 -8.42
N ILE A 260 -6.92 10.24 -9.02
CA ILE A 260 -8.02 9.35 -8.65
C ILE A 260 -7.74 7.90 -9.10
N LEU A 261 -7.17 7.71 -10.29
CA LEU A 261 -6.78 6.37 -10.77
C LEU A 261 -5.74 5.72 -9.86
N ASN A 262 -4.85 6.51 -9.23
CA ASN A 262 -3.88 6.02 -8.25
C ASN A 262 -4.52 5.52 -6.93
N LEU A 263 -5.80 5.82 -6.68
CA LEU A 263 -6.55 5.30 -5.53
C LEU A 263 -7.15 3.92 -5.80
N VAL A 264 -7.18 3.50 -7.07
CA VAL A 264 -7.60 2.15 -7.45
C VAL A 264 -6.58 1.15 -6.88
N ARG A 265 -7.08 0.00 -6.42
CA ARG A 265 -6.21 -1.08 -5.95
C ARG A 265 -5.27 -1.56 -7.06
N GLN A 266 -4.02 -1.85 -6.70
CA GLN A 266 -2.95 -2.17 -7.67
C GLN A 266 -3.21 -3.45 -8.49
N ASP A 267 -4.01 -4.36 -7.96
CA ASP A 267 -4.33 -5.66 -8.56
C ASP A 267 -5.68 -5.68 -9.31
N ALA A 268 -6.34 -4.53 -9.49
CA ALA A 268 -7.56 -4.43 -10.31
C ALA A 268 -7.21 -4.32 -11.80
N ASP A 269 -8.01 -4.99 -12.63
CA ASP A 269 -7.92 -4.85 -14.08
C ASP A 269 -8.38 -3.44 -14.49
N MET A 270 -7.51 -2.66 -15.12
CA MET A 270 -7.82 -1.28 -15.56
C MET A 270 -8.13 -1.26 -17.07
N ILE A 271 -9.32 -0.80 -17.45
CA ILE A 271 -9.78 -0.74 -18.85
C ILE A 271 -10.12 0.70 -19.21
N ASP A 272 -9.32 1.32 -20.08
CA ASP A 272 -9.60 2.64 -20.65
C ASP A 272 -10.66 2.53 -21.75
N VAL A 273 -11.84 3.12 -21.52
CA VAL A 273 -12.96 3.15 -22.46
C VAL A 273 -13.11 4.49 -23.20
N GLY A 274 -12.18 5.43 -23.01
CA GLY A 274 -12.22 6.82 -23.51
C GLY A 274 -11.83 7.06 -24.99
N LYS A 275 -11.67 6.00 -25.81
CA LYS A 275 -11.33 5.97 -27.26
C LYS A 275 -10.20 6.92 -27.75
N ARG A 276 -9.07 6.36 -28.24
CA ARG A 276 -8.19 7.05 -29.22
C ARG A 276 -8.86 7.00 -30.59
N ARG A 277 -8.94 8.13 -31.30
CA ARG A 277 -9.48 8.22 -32.67
C ARG A 277 -8.66 7.47 -33.74
N SER A 278 -7.68 6.64 -33.39
CA SER A 278 -6.67 6.17 -34.37
C SER A 278 -6.25 4.70 -34.32
N HIS A 279 -6.90 3.79 -33.60
CA HIS A 279 -6.60 2.35 -33.74
C HIS A 279 -7.86 1.47 -33.70
N HIS A 280 -8.24 1.01 -34.89
CA HIS A 280 -9.25 0.00 -35.16
C HIS A 280 -8.71 -1.39 -34.82
N THR A 281 -8.77 -1.82 -33.54
CA THR A 281 -8.50 -3.23 -33.21
C THR A 281 -9.27 -3.79 -32.01
N MET A 282 -10.21 -3.04 -31.43
CA MET A 282 -11.25 -3.59 -30.55
C MET A 282 -12.58 -3.52 -31.30
N GLN A 283 -12.95 -4.63 -31.94
CA GLN A 283 -14.24 -4.80 -32.58
C GLN A 283 -15.35 -4.72 -31.52
N GLN A 284 -16.10 -3.61 -31.55
CA GLN A 284 -17.56 -3.52 -31.36
C GLN A 284 -18.28 -4.12 -30.13
N GLU A 285 -17.62 -4.50 -29.03
CA GLU A 285 -18.34 -4.63 -27.75
C GLU A 285 -18.64 -3.21 -27.20
N SER A 286 -19.92 -2.91 -26.98
CA SER A 286 -20.32 -1.67 -26.31
C SER A 286 -19.83 -1.66 -24.86
N ILE A 287 -19.56 -0.47 -24.29
CA ILE A 287 -19.18 -0.34 -22.88
C ILE A 287 -20.22 -1.05 -21.99
N ASN A 288 -21.49 -0.93 -22.35
CA ASN A 288 -22.61 -1.51 -21.62
C ASN A 288 -22.57 -3.05 -21.60
N GLU A 289 -22.33 -3.68 -22.76
CA GLU A 289 -22.17 -5.14 -22.86
C GLU A 289 -20.95 -5.62 -22.07
N LEU A 290 -19.85 -4.88 -22.12
CA LEU A 290 -18.65 -5.22 -21.38
C LEU A 290 -18.89 -5.19 -19.86
N LEU A 291 -19.61 -4.18 -19.35
CA LEU A 291 -20.01 -4.11 -17.95
C LEU A 291 -20.84 -5.33 -17.54
N ALA A 292 -21.87 -5.67 -18.33
CA ALA A 292 -22.74 -6.81 -18.06
C ALA A 292 -21.98 -8.15 -18.12
N LYS A 293 -21.11 -8.33 -19.11
CA LYS A 293 -20.29 -9.52 -19.31
C LYS A 293 -19.35 -9.76 -18.12
N LEU A 294 -18.63 -8.72 -17.69
CA LEU A 294 -17.71 -8.82 -16.55
C LEU A 294 -18.45 -9.10 -15.25
N ALA A 295 -19.62 -8.48 -15.03
CA ALA A 295 -20.43 -8.76 -13.86
C ALA A 295 -20.98 -10.20 -13.85
N LYS A 296 -21.42 -10.73 -15.00
CA LYS A 296 -21.85 -12.13 -15.14
C LYS A 296 -20.74 -13.15 -14.89
N GLN A 297 -19.48 -12.74 -14.94
CA GLN A 297 -18.33 -13.55 -14.50
C GLN A 297 -18.11 -13.51 -12.97
N GLY A 298 -19.02 -12.89 -12.22
CA GLY A 298 -18.91 -12.76 -10.76
C GLY A 298 -17.98 -11.63 -10.30
N LYS A 299 -17.57 -10.72 -11.20
CA LYS A 299 -16.66 -9.61 -10.86
C LYS A 299 -17.44 -8.40 -10.32
N ARG A 300 -16.83 -7.67 -9.39
CA ARG A 300 -17.27 -6.32 -9.00
C ARG A 300 -16.70 -5.32 -9.99
N VAL A 301 -17.55 -4.77 -10.85
CA VAL A 301 -17.12 -3.94 -11.97
C VAL A 301 -17.39 -2.47 -11.64
N LEU A 302 -16.37 -1.64 -11.64
CA LEU A 302 -16.50 -0.21 -11.42
C LEU A 302 -16.48 0.54 -12.75
N ARG A 303 -17.55 1.25 -13.07
CA ARG A 303 -17.58 2.27 -14.11
C ARG A 303 -17.31 3.62 -13.47
N LEU A 304 -16.07 4.09 -13.59
CA LEU A 304 -15.64 5.36 -13.03
C LEU A 304 -15.77 6.47 -14.09
N LYS A 305 -16.53 7.52 -13.78
CA LYS A 305 -16.92 8.58 -14.73
C LYS A 305 -16.51 9.93 -14.19
N GLY A 306 -15.95 10.80 -15.04
CA GLY A 306 -15.68 12.20 -14.65
C GLY A 306 -16.95 12.94 -14.24
N GLY A 307 -16.88 13.75 -13.19
CA GLY A 307 -18.01 14.51 -12.66
C GLY A 307 -19.06 13.62 -11.98
N ASP A 308 -20.31 13.76 -12.41
CA ASP A 308 -21.45 12.99 -11.92
C ASP A 308 -21.94 12.01 -13.01
N PRO A 309 -22.32 10.76 -12.67
CA PRO A 309 -22.74 9.77 -13.67
C PRO A 309 -23.95 10.17 -14.51
N PHE A 310 -24.87 10.98 -13.96
CA PHE A 310 -26.15 11.31 -14.56
C PHE A 310 -26.24 12.74 -15.12
N ILE A 311 -25.26 13.60 -14.82
CA ILE A 311 -25.17 14.93 -15.44
C ILE A 311 -24.28 14.83 -16.69
N PHE A 312 -24.91 14.68 -17.86
CA PHE A 312 -24.24 14.51 -19.17
C PHE A 312 -23.25 13.33 -19.26
N GLY A 313 -23.26 12.42 -18.27
CA GLY A 313 -22.39 11.27 -18.22
C GLY A 313 -22.88 10.05 -19.02
N ARG A 314 -24.10 10.08 -19.56
CA ARG A 314 -24.77 8.91 -20.20
C ARG A 314 -24.94 7.70 -19.27
N GLY A 315 -24.92 7.91 -17.95
CA GLY A 315 -25.08 6.81 -16.99
C GLY A 315 -26.45 6.11 -17.06
N GLY A 316 -27.48 6.79 -17.55
CA GLY A 316 -28.81 6.21 -17.76
C GLY A 316 -28.80 5.04 -18.75
N GLU A 317 -28.09 5.20 -19.88
CA GLU A 317 -27.97 4.16 -20.89
C GLU A 317 -27.21 2.93 -20.36
N GLU A 318 -26.18 3.16 -19.52
CA GLU A 318 -25.39 2.10 -18.91
C GLU A 318 -26.26 1.25 -17.94
N ILE A 319 -27.09 1.88 -17.10
CA ILE A 319 -27.94 1.15 -16.14
C ILE A 319 -29.11 0.41 -16.80
N GLU A 320 -29.64 0.93 -17.91
CA GLU A 320 -30.71 0.29 -18.66
C GLU A 320 -30.26 -1.09 -19.15
N THR A 321 -29.11 -1.15 -19.81
CA THR A 321 -28.54 -2.41 -20.28
C THR A 321 -28.26 -3.38 -19.13
N LEU A 322 -27.77 -2.89 -17.97
CA LEU A 322 -27.53 -3.75 -16.80
C LEU A 322 -28.82 -4.35 -16.25
N SER A 323 -29.88 -3.54 -16.19
CA SER A 323 -31.21 -3.99 -15.79
C SER A 323 -31.76 -5.05 -16.73
N GLU A 324 -31.66 -4.85 -18.05
CA GLU A 324 -32.07 -5.84 -19.06
C GLU A 324 -31.33 -7.18 -18.90
N HIS A 325 -30.07 -7.12 -18.48
CA HIS A 325 -29.22 -8.30 -18.30
C HIS A 325 -29.36 -8.95 -16.92
N GLY A 326 -30.22 -8.43 -16.05
CA GLY A 326 -30.41 -8.91 -14.68
C GLY A 326 -29.18 -8.75 -13.79
N VAL A 327 -28.33 -7.77 -14.08
CA VAL A 327 -27.08 -7.52 -13.34
C VAL A 327 -27.37 -6.51 -12.22
N PRO A 328 -27.09 -6.84 -10.95
CA PRO A 328 -27.16 -5.88 -9.85
C PRO A 328 -26.25 -4.68 -10.09
N PHE A 329 -26.73 -3.48 -9.77
CA PHE A 329 -25.92 -2.27 -9.88
C PHE A 329 -26.21 -1.25 -8.79
N GLN A 330 -25.23 -0.39 -8.53
CA GLN A 330 -25.34 0.77 -7.64
C GLN A 330 -24.83 2.01 -8.35
N VAL A 331 -25.49 3.14 -8.09
CA VAL A 331 -25.05 4.45 -8.57
C VAL A 331 -24.59 5.29 -7.38
N VAL A 332 -23.38 5.85 -7.49
CA VAL A 332 -22.83 6.78 -6.51
C VAL A 332 -22.64 8.13 -7.19
N PRO A 333 -23.33 9.18 -6.73
CA PRO A 333 -23.20 10.50 -7.33
C PRO A 333 -21.80 11.07 -7.10
N GLY A 334 -21.42 11.99 -7.98
CA GLY A 334 -20.16 12.73 -7.89
C GLY A 334 -20.40 14.23 -7.89
N ILE A 335 -19.40 15.00 -7.49
CA ILE A 335 -19.44 16.45 -7.64
C ILE A 335 -19.36 16.78 -9.14
N THR A 336 -20.42 17.30 -9.73
CA THR A 336 -20.40 17.69 -11.15
C THR A 336 -19.42 18.84 -11.41
N ALA A 337 -18.91 18.91 -12.64
CA ALA A 337 -17.96 19.94 -13.07
C ALA A 337 -18.45 21.35 -12.73
N ALA A 338 -19.74 21.64 -12.94
CA ALA A 338 -20.29 22.96 -12.66
C ALA A 338 -20.20 23.36 -11.18
N ALA A 339 -20.50 22.44 -10.25
CA ALA A 339 -20.42 22.71 -8.82
C ALA A 339 -18.95 22.85 -8.34
N GLY A 340 -18.06 21.99 -8.85
CA GLY A 340 -16.63 22.07 -8.58
C GLY A 340 -16.04 23.40 -9.06
N CYS A 341 -16.25 23.75 -10.34
CA CYS A 341 -15.75 24.98 -10.93
C CYS A 341 -16.28 26.22 -10.22
N ALA A 342 -17.57 26.26 -9.87
CA ALA A 342 -18.17 27.38 -9.14
C ALA A 342 -17.46 27.67 -7.81
N SER A 343 -17.30 26.63 -6.97
CA SER A 343 -16.64 26.76 -5.68
C SER A 343 -15.17 27.15 -5.80
N TYR A 344 -14.42 26.53 -6.72
CA TYR A 344 -12.98 26.75 -6.86
C TYR A 344 -12.64 28.06 -7.58
N SER A 345 -13.55 28.61 -8.39
CA SER A 345 -13.39 29.93 -9.03
C SER A 345 -13.93 31.10 -8.20
N GLY A 346 -14.63 30.82 -7.09
CA GLY A 346 -15.31 31.84 -6.30
C GLY A 346 -16.53 32.45 -7.00
N ILE A 347 -17.08 31.77 -8.01
CA ILE A 347 -18.25 32.21 -8.78
C ILE A 347 -19.44 31.32 -8.38
N PRO A 348 -20.30 31.75 -7.45
CA PRO A 348 -21.44 30.94 -7.02
C PRO A 348 -22.44 30.80 -8.18
N LEU A 349 -23.00 29.58 -8.36
CA LEU A 349 -24.00 29.33 -9.40
C LEU A 349 -25.30 30.10 -9.17
N THR A 350 -25.57 30.49 -7.93
CA THR A 350 -26.71 31.34 -7.56
C THR A 350 -26.28 32.43 -6.60
N HIS A 351 -26.88 33.60 -6.76
CA HIS A 351 -26.80 34.69 -5.80
C HIS A 351 -28.18 35.35 -5.78
N ARG A 352 -28.63 35.77 -4.59
CA ARG A 352 -30.02 36.21 -4.35
C ARG A 352 -30.50 37.24 -5.37
N ASP A 353 -29.63 38.20 -5.70
CA ASP A 353 -29.97 39.32 -6.59
C ASP A 353 -29.62 39.05 -8.07
N HIS A 354 -29.01 37.91 -8.40
CA HIS A 354 -28.48 37.64 -9.74
C HIS A 354 -29.12 36.44 -10.44
N ALA A 355 -29.49 35.37 -9.72
CA ALA A 355 -30.03 34.17 -10.36
C ALA A 355 -31.02 33.41 -9.47
N GLN A 356 -32.22 33.16 -10.04
CA GLN A 356 -33.26 32.31 -9.45
C GLN A 356 -33.28 30.89 -10.03
N SER A 357 -32.48 30.62 -11.06
CA SER A 357 -32.39 29.31 -11.70
C SER A 357 -30.97 29.03 -12.17
N VAL A 358 -30.60 27.74 -12.20
CA VAL A 358 -29.34 27.24 -12.76
C VAL A 358 -29.70 26.30 -13.91
N ARG A 359 -29.03 26.45 -15.05
CA ARG A 359 -29.23 25.59 -16.22
C ARG A 359 -27.91 24.97 -16.65
N PHE A 360 -27.87 23.64 -16.68
CA PHE A 360 -26.78 22.88 -17.29
C PHE A 360 -27.13 22.61 -18.75
N VAL A 361 -26.22 22.92 -19.69
CA VAL A 361 -26.43 22.78 -21.14
C VAL A 361 -25.18 22.17 -21.79
N THR A 362 -25.36 21.33 -22.80
CA THR A 362 -24.27 20.81 -23.63
C THR A 362 -23.97 21.74 -24.79
N GLY A 363 -22.68 21.97 -25.08
CA GLY A 363 -22.24 22.66 -26.30
C GLY A 363 -22.22 21.72 -27.51
N HIS A 364 -22.50 22.26 -28.70
CA HIS A 364 -22.43 21.56 -29.99
C HIS A 364 -21.21 21.96 -30.80
#